data_AF-A0A522VH11-F1
#
_entry.id   AF-A0A522VH11-F1
#
_cell.length_a   1.000
_cell.length_b   1.000
_cell.length_c   1.000
_cell.angle_alpha   90.00
_cell.angle_beta   90.00
_cell.angle_gamma   90.00
#
_symmetry.space_group_name_H-M   'P 1'
#
loop_
_entity.id
_entity.type
_entity.pdbx_description
1 polymer ?
#
loop_
_entity_poly.entity_id
_entity_poly.type
_entity_poly.pdbx_seq_one_letter_code
_entity_poly.pdbx_strand_id
1 'polypeptide(L)'
;MMMIESPFRSSNHIDAAIDVMRVFSTDLVVAVRPDHDNFYRHDGYGLSPLRKGALLTLETEDLFRECGQLRILNVGHLLRPEREKPPRIGHVTLDQMAAFVINSEWDWNLAGLIAERAILKETSA
;
A
#
# COMPACT_ATOMS: atom_id res chain seq x y z
N MET A 1 10.78 -5.92 1.95
CA MET A 1 10.48 -6.61 0.68
C MET A 1 9.83 -5.64 -0.26
N MET A 2 10.32 -5.59 -1.50
CA MET A 2 9.79 -4.73 -2.56
C MET A 2 9.69 -5.56 -3.83
N MET A 3 8.53 -5.50 -4.48
CA MET A 3 8.25 -6.20 -5.73
C MET A 3 8.55 -5.26 -6.91
N ILE A 4 9.02 -5.78 -8.03
CA ILE A 4 9.43 -4.96 -9.20
C ILE A 4 8.21 -4.40 -9.96
N GLU A 5 7.05 -5.03 -9.77
CA GLU A 5 5.78 -4.73 -10.39
C GLU A 5 5.20 -3.38 -9.97
N SER A 6 5.78 -2.73 -8.95
CA SER A 6 5.44 -1.36 -8.52
C SER A 6 6.59 -0.38 -8.84
N PRO A 7 6.72 0.07 -10.11
CA PRO A 7 7.95 0.70 -10.61
C PRO A 7 8.11 2.17 -10.19
N PHE A 8 7.03 2.88 -9.87
CA PHE A 8 7.08 4.34 -9.66
C PHE A 8 7.33 4.76 -8.21
N ARG A 9 7.80 3.85 -7.37
CA ARG A 9 8.28 4.21 -6.04
C ARG A 9 9.66 4.86 -6.14
N SER A 10 9.94 5.71 -5.17
CA SER A 10 11.22 6.42 -5.04
C SER A 10 11.83 6.16 -3.67
N SER A 11 13.10 6.57 -3.49
CA SER A 11 13.80 6.49 -2.20
C SER A 11 12.99 7.13 -1.06
N ASN A 12 12.34 8.27 -1.32
CA ASN A 12 11.53 8.98 -0.32
C ASN A 12 10.43 8.11 0.29
N HIS A 13 9.83 7.20 -0.50
CA HIS A 13 8.80 6.28 -0.01
C HIS A 13 9.39 5.21 0.91
N ILE A 14 10.61 4.77 0.63
CA ILE A 14 11.35 3.81 1.44
C ILE A 14 11.77 4.47 2.75
N ASP A 15 12.33 5.67 2.68
CA ASP A 15 12.79 6.44 3.84
C ASP A 15 11.61 6.75 4.77
N ALA A 16 10.48 7.20 4.24
CA ALA A 16 9.26 7.43 5.02
C ALA A 16 8.79 6.16 5.76
N ALA A 17 8.84 4.99 5.10
CA ALA A 17 8.47 3.73 5.74
C ALA A 17 9.47 3.31 6.84
N ILE A 18 10.77 3.58 6.66
CA ILE A 18 11.81 3.34 7.68
C ILE A 18 11.57 4.26 8.88
N ASP A 19 11.27 5.53 8.64
CA ASP A 19 11.02 6.52 9.67
C ASP A 19 9.78 6.16 10.48
N VAL A 20 8.68 5.78 9.83
CA VAL A 20 7.49 5.23 10.50
C VAL A 20 7.86 4.05 11.39
N MET A 21 8.65 3.10 10.88
CA MET A 21 9.07 1.93 11.67
C MET A 21 9.81 2.34 12.94
N ARG A 22 10.74 3.30 12.82
CA ARG A 22 11.56 3.79 13.93
C ARG A 22 10.74 4.58 14.95
N VAL A 23 9.98 5.56 14.48
CA VAL A 23 9.17 6.47 15.31
C VAL A 23 8.13 5.69 16.11
N PHE A 24 7.44 4.74 15.47
CA PHE A 24 6.38 3.97 16.11
C PHE A 24 6.84 2.64 16.69
N SER A 25 8.13 2.28 16.55
CA SER A 25 8.70 1.01 17.01
C SER A 25 7.84 -0.19 16.57
N THR A 26 7.52 -0.25 15.28
CA THR A 26 6.70 -1.33 14.69
C THR A 26 7.59 -2.47 14.20
N ASP A 27 7.02 -3.67 14.10
CA ASP A 27 7.70 -4.86 13.58
C ASP A 27 7.52 -5.03 12.07
N LEU A 28 6.44 -4.47 11.52
CA LEU A 28 6.11 -4.46 10.10
C LEU A 28 5.57 -3.08 9.73
N VAL A 29 6.00 -2.52 8.60
CA VAL A 29 5.35 -1.36 7.96
C VAL A 29 4.90 -1.78 6.57
N VAL A 30 3.63 -1.50 6.26
CA VAL A 30 3.04 -1.75 4.94
C VAL A 30 2.64 -0.45 4.28
N ALA A 31 2.83 -0.37 2.96
CA ALA A 31 2.30 0.75 2.19
C ALA A 31 0.81 0.59 1.93
N VAL A 32 0.04 1.65 2.16
CA VAL A 32 -1.42 1.64 2.06
C VAL A 32 -1.99 2.87 1.37
N ARG A 33 -3.23 2.77 0.92
CA ARG A 33 -4.07 3.91 0.53
C ARG A 33 -5.47 3.75 1.14
N PRO A 34 -6.14 4.85 1.53
CA PRO A 34 -7.54 4.78 1.91
C PRO A 34 -8.36 4.31 0.70
N ASP A 35 -9.33 3.45 0.97
CA ASP A 35 -10.23 2.89 -0.03
C ASP A 35 -11.67 3.24 0.32
N HIS A 36 -12.32 3.91 -0.61
CA HIS A 36 -13.67 4.46 -0.46
C HIS A 36 -14.72 3.61 -1.19
N ASP A 37 -14.31 2.51 -1.82
CA ASP A 37 -15.25 1.61 -2.47
C ASP A 37 -16.12 0.86 -1.45
N ASN A 38 -17.29 0.42 -1.91
CA ASN A 38 -18.18 -0.43 -1.14
C ASN A 38 -17.68 -1.88 -1.22
N PHE A 39 -17.27 -2.43 -0.09
CA PHE A 39 -16.84 -3.82 0.01
C PHE A 39 -17.99 -4.73 0.43
N TYR A 40 -18.08 -5.90 -0.20
CA TYR A 40 -19.09 -6.91 0.11
C TYR A 40 -18.43 -8.26 0.37
N ARG A 41 -19.00 -9.05 1.28
CA ARG A 41 -18.63 -10.44 1.54
C ARG A 41 -19.68 -11.35 0.91
N HIS A 42 -19.23 -12.32 0.11
CA HIS A 42 -20.07 -13.39 -0.39
C HIS A 42 -20.26 -14.46 0.70
N ASP A 43 -21.51 -14.79 1.05
CA ASP A 43 -21.85 -15.72 2.13
C ASP A 43 -22.47 -17.04 1.65
N GLY A 44 -22.49 -17.26 0.33
CA GLY A 44 -23.07 -18.46 -0.29
C GLY A 44 -24.51 -18.26 -0.77
N TYR A 45 -25.24 -17.29 -0.22
CA TYR A 45 -26.62 -16.98 -0.63
C TYR A 45 -26.73 -15.63 -1.34
N GLY A 46 -25.76 -14.73 -1.13
CA GLY A 46 -25.66 -13.47 -1.83
C GLY A 46 -24.46 -12.64 -1.39
N LEU A 47 -24.64 -11.33 -1.38
CA LEU A 47 -23.64 -10.36 -0.95
C LEU A 47 -24.12 -9.61 0.29
N SER A 48 -23.27 -9.55 1.31
CA SER A 48 -23.49 -8.74 2.51
C SER A 48 -22.46 -7.61 2.56
N PRO A 49 -22.86 -6.35 2.86
CA PRO A 49 -21.91 -5.26 3.02
C PRO A 49 -20.86 -5.59 4.10
N LEU A 50 -19.58 -5.42 3.78
CA LEU A 50 -18.48 -5.62 4.72
C LEU A 50 -18.45 -4.51 5.78
N ARG A 51 -18.94 -3.31 5.44
CA ARG A 51 -19.12 -2.18 6.37
C ARG A 51 -20.62 -1.90 6.55
N LYS A 52 -21.04 -1.60 7.78
CA LYS A 52 -22.37 -1.03 8.04
C LYS A 52 -22.27 0.47 7.73
N GLY A 53 -23.00 0.95 6.73
CA GLY A 53 -22.91 2.33 6.28
C GLY A 53 -23.23 3.31 7.42
N ALA A 54 -22.26 4.15 7.78
CA ALA A 54 -22.56 5.40 8.46
C ALA A 54 -23.21 6.33 7.44
N LEU A 55 -24.28 7.04 7.83
CA LEU A 55 -25.08 7.90 6.97
C LEU A 55 -24.28 9.08 6.34
N LEU A 56 -23.02 9.27 6.78
CA LEU A 56 -22.12 10.35 6.41
C LEU A 56 -20.71 9.78 6.16
N THR A 57 -20.12 10.13 5.01
CA THR A 57 -18.77 9.69 4.61
C THR A 57 -17.70 10.01 5.65
N LEU A 58 -17.85 11.11 6.39
CA LEU A 58 -16.89 11.56 7.42
C LEU A 58 -16.85 10.69 8.69
N GLU A 59 -17.88 9.90 8.97
CA GLU A 59 -17.92 9.03 10.15
C GLU A 59 -17.52 7.58 9.83
N THR A 60 -17.09 7.32 8.60
CA THR A 60 -16.65 5.98 8.20
C THR A 60 -15.20 5.81 8.63
N GLU A 61 -14.91 4.75 9.39
CA GLU A 61 -13.52 4.33 9.63
C GLU A 61 -12.84 4.07 8.27
N ASP A 62 -11.73 4.78 8.01
CA ASP A 62 -10.97 4.65 6.78
C ASP A 62 -10.44 3.22 6.66
N LEU A 63 -10.92 2.49 5.65
CA LEU A 63 -10.35 1.20 5.30
C LEU A 63 -9.12 1.45 4.45
N PHE A 64 -8.01 0.87 4.88
CA PHE A 64 -6.76 0.96 4.16
C PHE A 64 -6.53 -0.30 3.34
N ARG A 65 -6.28 -0.13 2.05
CA ARG A 65 -5.85 -1.20 1.15
C ARG A 65 -4.33 -1.18 1.02
N GLU A 66 -3.69 -2.33 1.19
CA GLU A 66 -2.26 -2.48 0.91
C GLU A 66 -1.98 -2.20 -0.58
N CYS A 67 -0.95 -1.41 -0.89
CA CYS A 67 -0.64 -0.98 -2.24
C CYS A 67 0.86 -0.73 -2.46
N GLY A 68 1.29 -0.61 -3.72
CA GLY A 68 2.70 -0.36 -4.08
C GLY A 68 3.70 -1.45 -3.65
N GLN A 69 3.22 -2.57 -3.11
CA GLN A 69 4.00 -3.76 -2.73
C GLN A 69 5.29 -3.41 -1.97
N LEU A 70 5.21 -2.44 -1.05
CA LEU A 70 6.29 -1.99 -0.19
C LEU A 70 6.01 -2.48 1.23
N ARG A 71 6.93 -3.31 1.73
CA ARG A 71 6.90 -3.83 3.10
C ARG A 71 8.26 -3.67 3.75
N ILE A 72 8.31 -3.13 4.96
CA ILE A 72 9.53 -3.11 5.79
C ILE A 72 9.30 -4.00 6.99
N LEU A 73 10.26 -4.89 7.25
CA LEU A 73 10.18 -5.90 8.30
C LEU A 73 11.33 -5.72 9.27
N ASN A 74 11.04 -5.79 10.56
CA ASN A 74 12.05 -5.87 11.60
C ASN A 74 12.66 -7.28 11.59
N VAL A 75 13.93 -7.38 11.17
CA VAL A 75 14.66 -8.65 11.08
C VAL A 75 14.75 -9.36 12.45
N GLY A 76 14.89 -8.61 13.55
CA GLY A 76 14.94 -9.18 14.89
C GLY A 76 13.59 -9.79 15.32
N HIS A 77 12.47 -9.29 14.80
CA HIS A 77 11.17 -9.91 14.96
C HIS A 77 11.04 -11.15 14.07
N LEU A 78 11.44 -11.07 12.80
CA LEU A 78 11.35 -12.16 11.83
C LEU A 78 12.18 -13.40 12.23
N LEU A 79 13.41 -13.18 12.72
CA LEU A 79 14.34 -14.26 13.07
C LEU A 79 14.07 -14.89 14.44
N ARG A 80 13.04 -14.45 15.17
CA ARG A 80 12.64 -15.00 16.47
C ARG A 80 11.23 -15.61 16.37
N PRO A 81 11.07 -16.73 15.62
CA PRO A 81 9.76 -17.33 15.37
C PRO A 81 9.06 -17.85 16.63
N GLU A 82 9.80 -18.02 17.74
CA GLU A 82 9.25 -18.43 19.04
C GLU A 82 8.50 -17.31 19.79
N ARG A 83 8.41 -16.11 19.22
CA ARG A 83 7.57 -15.05 19.80
C ARG A 83 6.10 -15.38 19.57
N GLU A 84 5.37 -15.58 20.67
CA GLU A 84 3.91 -15.77 20.65
C GLU A 84 3.13 -14.53 20.18
N LYS A 85 3.76 -13.34 20.22
CA LYS A 85 3.09 -12.07 19.92
C LYS A 85 3.13 -11.75 18.42
N PRO A 86 1.98 -11.41 17.80
CA PRO A 86 1.95 -10.97 16.41
C PRO A 86 2.76 -9.68 16.20
N PRO A 87 3.26 -9.43 14.97
CA PRO A 87 4.02 -8.22 14.67
C PRO A 87 3.14 -6.99 14.85
N ARG A 88 3.70 -5.95 15.47
CA ARG A 88 3.06 -4.62 15.47
C ARG A 88 3.14 -4.04 14.07
N ILE A 89 1.98 -3.80 13.44
CA ILE A 89 1.89 -3.31 12.06
C ILE A 89 1.70 -1.79 12.08
N GLY A 90 2.64 -1.06 11.46
CA GLY A 90 2.52 0.34 11.06
C GLY A 90 2.20 0.46 9.58
N HIS A 91 1.95 1.70 9.12
CA HIS A 91 1.62 1.96 7.72
C HIS A 91 2.26 3.24 7.21
N VAL A 92 2.47 3.31 5.89
CA VAL A 92 2.81 4.54 5.17
C VAL A 92 1.81 4.75 4.05
N THR A 93 1.33 5.96 3.87
CA THR A 93 0.40 6.28 2.78
C THR A 93 1.18 6.59 1.51
N LEU A 94 0.85 5.93 0.40
CA LEU A 94 1.44 6.23 -0.91
C LEU A 94 0.51 7.10 -1.75
N ASP A 95 1.07 7.91 -2.64
CA ASP A 95 0.29 8.56 -3.70
C ASP A 95 -0.15 7.54 -4.78
N GLN A 96 -0.97 7.99 -5.73
CA GLN A 96 -1.55 7.09 -6.75
C GLN A 96 -0.47 6.52 -7.68
N MET A 97 0.59 7.29 -7.94
CA MET A 97 1.66 6.92 -8.86
C MET A 97 2.55 5.86 -8.20
N ALA A 98 3.02 6.10 -6.99
CA ALA A 98 3.84 5.17 -6.21
C ALA A 98 3.08 3.87 -5.83
N ALA A 99 1.75 3.94 -5.73
CA ALA A 99 0.90 2.79 -5.47
C ALA A 99 0.58 1.94 -6.72
N PHE A 100 0.94 2.39 -7.92
CA PHE A 100 0.64 1.71 -9.17
C PHE A 100 1.35 0.36 -9.25
N VAL A 101 0.60 -0.69 -9.61
CA VAL A 101 1.10 -2.07 -9.73
C VAL A 101 0.75 -2.60 -11.11
N ILE A 102 1.74 -3.17 -11.79
CA ILE A 102 1.56 -3.84 -13.08
C ILE A 102 1.08 -5.27 -12.81
N ASN A 103 -0.19 -5.57 -13.12
CA ASN A 103 -0.74 -6.92 -13.03
C ASN A 103 -1.32 -7.43 -14.36
N SER A 104 -1.34 -6.57 -15.38
CA SER A 104 -1.91 -6.87 -16.69
C SER A 104 -1.15 -6.17 -17.80
N GLU A 105 -1.39 -6.61 -19.05
CA GLU A 105 -0.86 -5.93 -20.24
C GLU A 105 -1.36 -4.48 -20.34
N TRP A 106 -2.58 -4.21 -19.88
CA TRP A 106 -3.12 -2.85 -19.81
C TRP A 106 -2.29 -1.96 -18.89
N ASP A 107 -1.94 -2.47 -17.70
CA ASP A 107 -1.11 -1.73 -16.74
C ASP A 107 0.29 -1.48 -17.29
N TRP A 108 0.85 -2.45 -18.02
CA TRP A 108 2.16 -2.32 -18.66
C TRP A 108 2.18 -1.19 -19.68
N ASN A 109 1.18 -1.15 -20.57
CA ASN A 109 1.06 -0.10 -21.57
C ASN A 109 0.88 1.28 -20.91
N LEU A 110 0.07 1.37 -19.86
CA LEU A 110 -0.11 2.60 -19.10
C LEU A 110 1.19 3.02 -18.38
N ALA A 111 1.93 2.08 -17.82
CA ALA A 111 3.22 2.36 -17.19
C ALA A 111 4.23 2.92 -18.18
N GLY A 112 4.27 2.39 -19.41
CA GLY A 112 5.10 2.93 -20.50
C GLY A 112 4.80 4.41 -20.76
N LEU A 113 3.52 4.75 -20.93
CA LEU A 113 3.08 6.14 -21.15
C LEU A 113 3.44 7.09 -19.99
N ILE A 114 3.34 6.61 -18.75
CA ILE A 114 3.72 7.39 -17.56
C ILE A 114 5.23 7.63 -17.54
N ALA A 115 6.02 6.58 -17.78
CA ALA A 115 7.48 6.65 -17.77
C ALA A 115 8.03 7.59 -18.87
N GLU A 116 7.49 7.50 -20.09
CA GLU A 116 7.86 8.41 -21.19
C GLU A 116 7.60 9.89 -20.82
N ARG A 117 6.44 10.18 -20.24
CA ARG A 117 6.12 11.54 -19.78
C ARG A 117 7.04 12.04 -18.69
N ALA A 118 7.50 11.16 -17.79
CA ALA A 118 8.44 11.53 -16.73
C ALA A 118 9.79 11.94 -17.33
N ILE A 119 10.33 11.15 -18.27
CA ILE A 119 11.59 11.43 -18.96
C ILE A 119 11.54 12.77 -19.72
N LEU A 120 10.43 13.03 -20.42
CA LEU A 120 10.26 14.28 -21.18
C LEU A 120 10.22 15.52 -20.27
N LYS A 121 9.62 15.41 -19.08
CA LYS A 121 9.60 16.51 -18.10
C LYS A 121 10.99 16.83 -17.57
N GLU A 122 11.82 15.81 -17.33
CA GLU A 122 13.21 16.00 -16.87
C GLU A 122 14.12 16.57 -17.95
N THR A 123 13.83 16.29 -19.23
CA THR A 123 14.63 16.81 -20.37
C THR A 123 14.24 18.25 -20.75
N SER A 124 13.07 18.71 -20.32
CA SER A 124 12.53 20.05 -20.63
C SER A 124 12.74 21.07 -19.50
N ALA A 125 13.39 20.67 -18.40
CA ALA A 125 13.71 21.48 -17.23
C ALA A 125 15.22 21.75 -17.15
#